data_AF-A0A9K3M2Y3-F1
#
_entry.id   AF-A0A9K3M2Y3-F1
#
_cell.length_a   1.000
_cell.length_b   1.000
_cell.length_c   1.000
_cell.angle_alpha   90.00
_cell.angle_beta   90.00
_cell.angle_gamma   90.00
#
_symmetry.space_group_name_H-M   'P 1'
#
loop_
_entity.id
_entity.type
_entity.pdbx_description
1 polymer ?
#
loop_
_entity_poly.entity_id
_entity_poly.type
_entity_poly.pdbx_seq_one_letter_code
_entity_poly.pdbx_strand_id
1 'polypeptide(L)'
;MTSTKKIHRKLHNDKIRKEAEERDRNCPIRCALMGAFLEWDPNGLETVRATLIDKAWSEEEFQSTLFYKPSFFRKRVQRVALPSNLLYYRVRAVFVTFGMKKDSKTGLPLFNDEAWKKASNLLGEIKRGFYSDPPGFDFYAFEMTDMGKIKKTLMEYHCLGAAGVPTWSSVFTNNTTLLSGTRLALKWGMPK
;
A
#
# COMPACT_ATOMS: atom_id res chain seq x y z
N MET A 1 -16.00 43.11 0.20
CA MET A 1 -16.54 41.97 -0.59
C MET A 1 -15.48 40.89 -0.94
N THR A 2 -14.46 40.67 -0.09
CA THR A 2 -13.29 39.82 -0.41
C THR A 2 -13.22 38.49 0.37
N SER A 3 -13.96 38.35 1.47
CA SER A 3 -13.91 37.16 2.34
C SER A 3 -14.55 35.92 1.70
N THR A 4 -15.75 36.06 1.14
CA THR A 4 -16.53 34.94 0.55
C THR A 4 -15.83 34.32 -0.66
N LYS A 5 -15.21 35.14 -1.53
CA LYS A 5 -14.42 34.63 -2.67
C LYS A 5 -13.18 33.84 -2.23
N LYS A 6 -12.53 34.25 -1.14
CA LYS A 6 -11.37 33.54 -0.56
C LYS A 6 -11.77 32.20 0.03
N ILE A 7 -12.92 32.13 0.70
CA ILE A 7 -13.49 30.88 1.25
C ILE A 7 -13.85 29.91 0.11
N HIS A 8 -14.54 30.38 -0.94
CA HIS A 8 -14.88 29.53 -2.09
C HIS A 8 -13.64 28.97 -2.80
N ARG A 9 -12.60 29.79 -3.01
CA ARG A 9 -11.34 29.31 -3.61
C ARG A 9 -10.66 28.26 -2.74
N LYS A 10 -10.67 28.43 -1.40
CA LYS A 10 -10.10 27.45 -0.47
C LYS A 10 -10.84 26.11 -0.55
N LEU A 11 -12.18 26.14 -0.48
CA LEU A 11 -13.01 24.95 -0.58
C LEU A 11 -12.81 24.21 -1.90
N HIS A 12 -12.70 24.94 -3.01
CA HIS A 12 -12.41 24.37 -4.32
C HIS A 12 -11.05 23.67 -4.37
N ASN A 13 -10.00 24.31 -3.85
CA ASN A 13 -8.66 23.73 -3.80
C ASN A 13 -8.61 22.50 -2.87
N ASP A 14 -9.30 22.54 -1.73
CA ASP A 14 -9.41 21.41 -0.82
C ASP A 14 -10.14 20.23 -1.46
N LYS A 15 -11.17 20.50 -2.28
CA LYS A 15 -11.85 19.48 -3.08
C LYS A 15 -10.91 18.83 -4.09
N ILE A 16 -10.20 19.64 -4.90
CA ILE A 16 -9.21 19.14 -5.88
C ILE A 16 -8.15 18.28 -5.18
N ARG A 17 -7.66 18.72 -4.02
CA ARG A 17 -6.66 17.98 -3.24
C ARG A 17 -7.21 16.64 -2.78
N LYS A 18 -8.41 16.60 -2.21
CA LYS A 18 -9.04 15.34 -1.77
C LYS A 18 -9.26 14.36 -2.94
N GLU A 19 -9.70 14.85 -4.09
CA GLU A 19 -9.88 14.05 -5.30
C GLU A 19 -8.54 13.52 -5.85
N ALA A 20 -7.48 14.33 -5.80
CA ALA A 20 -6.14 13.90 -6.19
C ALA A 20 -5.57 12.84 -5.23
N GLU A 21 -5.76 13.02 -3.93
CA GLU A 21 -5.39 12.03 -2.91
C GLU A 21 -6.16 10.72 -3.09
N GLU A 22 -7.45 10.77 -3.43
CA GLU A 22 -8.25 9.57 -3.70
C GLU A 22 -7.80 8.83 -4.96
N ARG A 23 -7.51 9.57 -6.02
CA ARG A 23 -6.94 9.01 -7.26
C ARG A 23 -5.60 8.33 -7.01
N ASP A 24 -4.73 8.96 -6.23
CA ASP A 24 -3.45 8.38 -5.84
C ASP A 24 -3.64 7.13 -4.98
N ARG A 25 -4.56 7.16 -4.01
CA ARG A 25 -4.90 5.98 -3.20
C ARG A 25 -5.35 4.80 -4.07
N ASN A 26 -6.11 5.06 -5.13
CA ASN A 26 -6.62 4.05 -6.05
C ASN A 26 -5.70 3.77 -7.25
N CYS A 27 -4.45 4.28 -7.21
CA CYS A 27 -3.49 4.06 -8.28
C CYS A 27 -3.13 2.56 -8.40
N PRO A 28 -3.28 1.92 -9.56
CA PRO A 28 -3.09 0.47 -9.70
C PRO A 28 -1.71 -0.04 -9.28
N ILE A 29 -0.64 0.70 -9.60
CA ILE A 29 0.72 0.31 -9.19
C ILE A 29 0.88 0.37 -7.67
N ARG A 30 0.28 1.37 -7.01
CA ARG A 30 0.30 1.50 -5.55
C ARG A 30 -0.42 0.32 -4.91
N CYS A 31 -1.64 0.01 -5.36
CA CYS A 31 -2.41 -1.15 -4.88
C CYS A 31 -1.66 -2.47 -5.08
N ALA A 32 -1.11 -2.70 -6.28
CA ALA A 32 -0.35 -3.90 -6.61
C ALA A 32 0.91 -4.04 -5.73
N LEU A 33 1.66 -2.96 -5.53
CA LEU A 33 2.84 -2.97 -4.67
C LEU A 33 2.48 -3.26 -3.21
N MET A 34 1.43 -2.61 -2.68
CA MET A 34 0.93 -2.88 -1.33
C MET A 34 0.48 -4.33 -1.17
N GLY A 35 -0.13 -4.93 -2.20
CA GLY A 35 -0.52 -6.34 -2.25
C GLY A 35 0.68 -7.30 -2.38
N ALA A 36 1.76 -6.87 -3.02
CA ALA A 36 2.97 -7.67 -3.18
C ALA A 36 3.74 -7.86 -1.87
N PHE A 37 3.76 -6.83 -1.01
CA PHE A 37 4.56 -6.85 0.24
C PHE A 37 4.03 -7.75 1.33
N LEU A 38 2.71 -7.88 1.45
CA LEU A 38 2.08 -8.66 2.52
C LEU A 38 1.02 -9.57 1.92
N GLU A 39 1.10 -10.86 2.23
CA GLU A 39 0.12 -11.86 1.82
C GLU A 39 -1.09 -11.83 2.76
N TRP A 40 -2.29 -12.06 2.23
CA TRP A 40 -3.47 -12.32 3.05
C TRP A 40 -3.42 -13.75 3.58
N ASP A 41 -3.86 -13.97 4.82
CA ASP A 41 -4.13 -15.32 5.29
C ASP A 41 -5.22 -15.97 4.42
N PRO A 42 -4.94 -17.08 3.71
CA PRO A 42 -5.89 -17.68 2.77
C PRO A 42 -7.18 -18.14 3.46
N ASN A 43 -7.07 -18.69 4.67
CA ASN A 43 -8.23 -19.22 5.41
C ASN A 43 -9.16 -18.09 5.87
N GLY A 44 -8.59 -17.03 6.46
CA GLY A 44 -9.36 -15.86 6.86
C GLY A 44 -9.98 -15.14 5.67
N LEU A 45 -9.28 -15.07 4.53
CA LEU A 45 -9.80 -14.44 3.32
C LEU A 45 -10.98 -15.23 2.74
N GLU A 46 -10.90 -16.55 2.67
CA GLU A 46 -11.97 -17.41 2.18
C GLU A 46 -13.22 -17.33 3.08
N THR A 47 -13.01 -17.29 4.40
CA THR A 47 -14.12 -17.10 5.36
C THR A 47 -14.85 -15.78 5.12
N VAL A 48 -14.11 -14.69 4.91
CA VAL A 48 -14.69 -13.38 4.63
C VAL A 48 -15.38 -13.37 3.26
N ARG A 49 -14.79 -14.02 2.25
CA ARG A 49 -15.38 -14.15 0.92
C ARG A 49 -16.72 -14.87 0.98
N ALA A 50 -16.79 -16.05 1.59
CA ALA A 50 -18.02 -16.82 1.75
C ALA A 50 -19.11 -16.00 2.48
N THR A 51 -18.74 -15.27 3.53
CA THR A 51 -19.66 -14.40 4.28
C THR A 51 -20.21 -13.23 3.44
N LEU A 52 -19.40 -12.70 2.51
CA LEU A 52 -19.83 -11.59 1.64
C LEU A 52 -20.73 -12.09 0.51
N ILE A 53 -20.44 -13.26 -0.06
CA ILE A 53 -21.29 -13.90 -1.08
C ILE A 53 -22.67 -14.22 -0.50
N ASP A 54 -22.75 -14.74 0.72
CA ASP A 54 -24.01 -14.95 1.46
C ASP A 54 -24.81 -13.64 1.62
N LYS A 55 -24.12 -12.51 1.72
CA LYS A 55 -24.70 -11.16 1.78
C LYS A 55 -24.94 -10.53 0.41
N ALA A 56 -25.01 -11.34 -0.64
CA ALA A 56 -25.28 -10.94 -2.02
C ALA A 56 -24.21 -10.02 -2.65
N TRP A 57 -22.95 -10.10 -2.22
CA TRP A 57 -21.84 -9.49 -2.97
C TRP A 57 -21.48 -10.30 -4.20
N SER A 58 -21.19 -9.63 -5.31
CA SER A 58 -20.62 -10.28 -6.49
C SER A 58 -19.14 -10.61 -6.30
N GLU A 59 -18.63 -11.59 -7.05
CA GLU A 59 -17.20 -11.92 -7.04
C GLU A 59 -16.35 -10.74 -7.56
N GLU A 60 -16.83 -10.03 -8.58
CA GLU A 60 -16.15 -8.86 -9.12
C GLU A 60 -16.08 -7.73 -8.10
N GLU A 61 -17.15 -7.51 -7.33
CA GLU A 61 -17.19 -6.53 -6.25
C GLU A 61 -16.20 -6.89 -5.14
N PHE A 62 -16.12 -8.18 -4.79
CA PHE A 62 -15.14 -8.68 -3.84
C PHE A 62 -13.70 -8.41 -4.31
N GLN A 63 -13.34 -8.83 -5.52
CA GLN A 63 -11.99 -8.67 -6.08
C GLN A 63 -11.61 -7.19 -6.24
N SER A 64 -12.53 -6.36 -6.75
CA SER A 64 -12.34 -4.92 -6.88
C SER A 64 -12.10 -4.26 -5.53
N THR A 65 -12.91 -4.59 -4.52
CA THR A 65 -12.75 -4.05 -3.17
C THR A 65 -11.46 -4.54 -2.53
N LEU A 66 -11.08 -5.80 -2.76
CA LEU A 66 -9.84 -6.39 -2.23
C LEU A 66 -8.61 -5.65 -2.78
N PHE A 67 -8.64 -5.31 -4.07
CA PHE A 67 -7.54 -4.62 -4.74
C PHE A 67 -7.47 -3.12 -4.40
N TYR A 68 -8.59 -2.38 -4.51
CA TYR A 68 -8.60 -0.92 -4.35
C TYR A 68 -8.79 -0.46 -2.89
N LYS A 69 -9.44 -1.26 -2.05
CA LYS A 69 -9.77 -0.90 -0.66
C LYS A 69 -9.24 -1.95 0.34
N PRO A 70 -7.92 -2.21 0.38
CA PRO A 70 -7.34 -3.21 1.29
C PRO A 70 -7.54 -2.87 2.78
N SER A 71 -7.82 -1.61 3.13
CA SER A 71 -8.17 -1.21 4.49
C SER A 71 -9.46 -1.87 5.01
N PHE A 72 -10.40 -2.19 4.12
CA PHE A 72 -11.61 -2.93 4.46
C PHE A 72 -11.26 -4.33 4.96
N PHE A 73 -10.39 -5.04 4.25
CA PHE A 73 -10.00 -6.41 4.60
C PHE A 73 -8.98 -6.47 5.72
N ARG A 74 -8.09 -5.48 5.86
CA ARG A 74 -7.06 -5.44 6.93
C ARG A 74 -7.67 -5.47 8.34
N LYS A 75 -8.90 -4.97 8.50
CA LYS A 75 -9.62 -5.04 9.78
C LYS A 75 -10.13 -6.44 10.12
N ARG A 76 -10.29 -7.31 9.11
CA ARG A 76 -11.00 -8.60 9.20
C ARG A 76 -10.09 -9.82 8.98
N VAL A 77 -9.08 -9.67 8.14
CA VAL A 77 -8.16 -10.73 7.71
C VAL A 77 -6.74 -10.32 8.06
N GLN A 78 -5.99 -11.27 8.63
CA GLN A 78 -4.57 -11.08 8.92
C GLN A 78 -3.77 -10.99 7.61
N ARG A 79 -2.65 -10.26 7.66
CA ARG A 79 -1.63 -10.31 6.62
C ARG A 79 -0.28 -10.71 7.19
N VAL A 80 0.55 -11.35 6.39
CA VAL A 80 1.89 -11.82 6.79
C VAL A 80 2.94 -11.34 5.80
N ALA A 81 4.10 -10.93 6.32
CA ALA A 81 5.28 -10.66 5.50
C ALA A 81 5.93 -11.97 5.06
N LEU A 82 6.13 -12.13 3.75
CA LEU A 82 6.68 -13.37 3.20
C LEU A 82 8.20 -13.47 3.37
N PRO A 83 8.75 -14.70 3.32
CA PRO A 83 10.19 -14.90 3.24
C PRO A 83 10.76 -14.21 1.99
N SER A 84 12.04 -13.83 2.08
CA SER A 84 12.71 -12.96 1.10
C SER A 84 12.66 -13.50 -0.32
N ASN A 85 12.75 -14.82 -0.48
CA ASN A 85 12.66 -15.52 -1.77
C ASN A 85 11.32 -15.24 -2.47
N LEU A 86 10.19 -15.46 -1.78
CA LEU A 86 8.85 -15.25 -2.34
C LEU A 86 8.54 -13.76 -2.51
N LEU A 87 8.89 -12.95 -1.50
CA LEU A 87 8.66 -11.51 -1.52
C LEU A 87 9.39 -10.84 -2.71
N TYR A 88 10.62 -11.27 -3.01
CA TYR A 88 11.38 -10.75 -4.16
C TYR A 88 10.63 -10.92 -5.48
N TYR A 89 10.11 -12.12 -5.74
CA TYR A 89 9.41 -12.40 -7.00
C TYR A 89 8.11 -11.61 -7.12
N ARG A 90 7.35 -11.47 -6.01
CA ARG A 90 6.11 -10.68 -5.99
C ARG A 90 6.37 -9.22 -6.33
N VAL A 91 7.35 -8.59 -5.66
CA VAL A 91 7.66 -7.18 -5.88
C VAL A 91 8.28 -6.97 -7.28
N ARG A 92 9.16 -7.87 -7.73
CA ARG A 92 9.73 -7.82 -9.08
C ARG A 92 8.65 -7.93 -10.16
N ALA A 93 7.63 -8.78 -9.96
CA ALA A 93 6.52 -8.90 -10.91
C ALA A 93 5.81 -7.55 -11.10
N VAL A 94 5.52 -6.82 -10.01
CA VAL A 94 4.92 -5.48 -10.09
C VAL A 94 5.81 -4.54 -10.92
N PHE A 95 7.12 -4.48 -10.64
CA PHE A 95 8.02 -3.59 -11.41
C PHE A 95 8.09 -3.95 -12.89
N VAL A 96 8.14 -5.23 -13.24
CA VAL A 96 8.17 -5.65 -14.65
C VAL A 96 6.83 -5.36 -15.33
N THR A 97 5.69 -5.62 -14.66
CA THR A 97 4.35 -5.39 -15.23
C THR A 97 4.07 -3.91 -15.47
N PHE A 98 4.51 -3.02 -14.57
CA PHE A 98 4.19 -1.60 -14.64
C PHE A 98 5.30 -0.73 -15.25
N GLY A 99 6.58 -1.14 -15.15
CA GLY A 99 7.71 -0.27 -15.50
C GLY A 99 7.72 0.19 -16.95
N MET A 100 7.30 -0.67 -17.88
CA MET A 100 7.21 -0.34 -19.32
C MET A 100 5.85 0.25 -19.74
N LYS A 101 4.87 0.31 -18.84
CA LYS A 101 3.58 0.95 -19.18
C LYS A 101 3.82 2.44 -19.41
N LYS A 102 3.24 2.97 -20.48
CA LYS A 102 3.34 4.39 -20.81
C LYS A 102 2.29 5.17 -20.03
N ASP A 103 2.68 6.31 -19.50
CA ASP A 103 1.74 7.29 -18.99
C ASP A 103 0.91 7.85 -20.15
N SER A 104 -0.41 7.98 -19.94
CA SER A 104 -1.35 8.39 -20.98
C SER A 104 -1.18 9.85 -21.39
N LYS A 105 -0.61 10.68 -20.52
CA LYS A 105 -0.38 12.12 -20.78
C LYS A 105 0.96 12.37 -21.45
N THR A 106 2.03 11.85 -20.85
CA THR A 106 3.40 12.11 -21.33
C THR A 106 3.86 11.14 -22.41
N GLY A 107 3.23 9.97 -22.54
CA GLY A 107 3.64 8.91 -23.47
C GLY A 107 4.96 8.23 -23.08
N LEU A 108 5.57 8.64 -21.96
CA LEU A 108 6.83 8.11 -21.46
C LEU A 108 6.58 6.87 -20.59
N PRO A 109 7.54 5.95 -20.48
CA PRO A 109 7.47 4.85 -19.53
C PRO A 109 7.26 5.37 -18.11
N LEU A 110 6.43 4.66 -17.35
CA LEU A 110 6.15 5.00 -15.96
C LEU A 110 7.43 5.00 -15.11
N PHE A 111 8.39 4.14 -15.44
CA PHE A 111 9.68 4.05 -14.78
C PHE A 111 10.77 4.61 -15.68
N ASN A 112 11.36 5.73 -15.25
CA ASN A 112 12.60 6.26 -15.80
C ASN A 112 13.82 5.51 -15.20
N ASP A 113 15.02 5.85 -15.66
CA ASP A 113 16.27 5.20 -15.21
C ASP A 113 16.49 5.32 -13.69
N GLU A 114 16.11 6.46 -13.10
CA GLU A 114 16.19 6.67 -11.65
C GLU A 114 15.21 5.76 -10.88
N ALA A 115 14.01 5.58 -11.39
CA ALA A 115 13.00 4.69 -10.82
C ALA A 115 13.47 3.23 -10.88
N TRP A 116 14.07 2.80 -12.00
CA TRP A 116 14.67 1.48 -12.13
C TRP A 116 15.84 1.25 -11.16
N LYS A 117 16.68 2.28 -10.95
CA LYS A 117 17.75 2.22 -9.94
C LYS A 117 17.19 2.03 -8.53
N LYS A 118 16.16 2.80 -8.14
CA LYS A 118 15.49 2.66 -6.83
C LYS A 118 14.81 1.30 -6.68
N ALA A 119 14.11 0.84 -7.71
CA ALA A 119 13.48 -0.48 -7.74
C ALA A 119 14.52 -1.61 -7.55
N SER A 120 15.67 -1.51 -8.20
CA SER A 120 16.76 -2.47 -8.09
C SER A 120 17.37 -2.50 -6.67
N ASN A 121 17.55 -1.34 -6.05
CA ASN A 121 18.04 -1.24 -4.67
C ASN A 121 17.07 -1.90 -3.69
N LEU A 122 15.78 -1.58 -3.79
CA LEU A 122 14.74 -2.19 -2.96
C LEU A 122 14.69 -3.71 -3.12
N LEU A 123 14.79 -4.22 -4.35
CA LEU A 123 14.88 -5.64 -4.62
C LEU A 123 16.13 -6.29 -3.97
N GLY A 124 17.24 -5.56 -3.90
CA GLY A 124 18.45 -5.98 -3.18
C GLY A 124 18.30 -6.00 -1.66
N GLU A 125 17.52 -5.09 -1.08
CA GLU A 125 17.15 -5.09 0.35
C GLU A 125 16.21 -6.25 0.69
N ILE A 126 15.22 -6.53 -0.16
CA ILE A 126 14.31 -7.68 0.00
C ILE A 126 15.10 -8.99 0.00
N LYS A 127 16.03 -9.17 -0.95
CA LYS A 127 16.90 -10.37 -1.00
C LYS A 127 17.69 -10.58 0.28
N ARG A 128 18.11 -9.51 0.95
CA ARG A 128 18.83 -9.55 2.24
C ARG A 128 17.90 -9.84 3.44
N GLY A 129 16.59 -9.90 3.24
CA GLY A 129 15.61 -10.24 4.28
C GLY A 129 15.18 -9.06 5.15
N PHE A 130 15.50 -7.82 4.79
CA PHE A 130 15.15 -6.64 5.62
C PHE A 130 13.66 -6.36 5.71
N TYR A 131 12.86 -6.97 4.84
CA TYR A 131 11.40 -6.81 4.77
C TYR A 131 10.63 -8.11 5.09
N SER A 132 11.34 -9.14 5.52
CA SER A 132 10.76 -10.43 5.90
C SER A 132 10.77 -10.57 7.42
N ASP A 133 9.78 -11.26 7.97
CA ASP A 133 9.78 -11.57 9.39
C ASP A 133 10.94 -12.55 9.69
N PRO A 134 11.85 -12.24 10.64
CA PRO A 134 12.91 -13.16 11.01
C PRO A 134 12.34 -14.45 11.61
N PRO A 135 12.98 -15.60 11.33
CA PRO A 135 12.48 -16.89 11.81
C PRO A 135 12.49 -16.95 13.34
N GLY A 136 11.39 -17.46 13.92
CA GLY A 136 11.26 -17.63 15.37
C GLY A 136 10.78 -16.39 16.14
N PHE A 137 10.50 -15.27 15.46
CA PHE A 137 9.93 -14.08 16.08
C PHE A 137 8.53 -13.79 15.52
N ASP A 138 7.58 -13.53 16.42
CA ASP A 138 6.20 -13.21 16.07
C ASP A 138 5.95 -11.70 16.30
N PHE A 139 5.95 -10.90 15.23
CA PHE A 139 5.76 -9.43 15.28
C PHE A 139 4.28 -9.01 15.34
N TYR A 140 3.39 -9.93 15.69
CA TYR A 140 1.96 -9.71 15.63
C TYR A 140 1.37 -9.80 17.03
N ALA A 141 0.58 -8.81 17.40
CA ALA A 141 -0.18 -8.80 18.63
C ALA A 141 -1.46 -9.61 18.48
N PHE A 142 -1.86 -10.27 19.56
CA PHE A 142 -3.16 -10.91 19.66
C PHE A 142 -4.14 -9.92 20.29
N GLU A 143 -5.13 -9.51 19.53
CA GLU A 143 -6.22 -8.65 19.98
C GLU A 143 -7.48 -9.50 20.14
N MET A 144 -8.22 -9.32 21.24
CA MET A 144 -9.58 -9.82 21.31
C MET A 144 -10.49 -8.87 20.54
N THR A 145 -11.20 -9.42 19.56
CA THR A 145 -12.28 -8.70 18.88
C THR A 145 -13.51 -8.66 19.79
N ASP A 146 -14.41 -7.67 19.61
CA ASP A 146 -15.67 -7.54 20.36
C ASP A 146 -16.55 -8.81 20.36
N MET A 147 -16.31 -9.73 19.41
CA MET A 147 -16.97 -11.04 19.31
C MET A 147 -16.22 -12.18 20.02
N GLY A 148 -15.26 -11.87 20.91
CA GLY A 148 -14.47 -12.85 21.66
C GLY A 148 -13.46 -13.66 20.84
N LYS A 149 -13.27 -13.34 19.55
CA LYS A 149 -12.30 -14.01 18.67
C LYS A 149 -10.92 -13.38 18.82
N ILE A 150 -9.90 -14.23 18.96
CA ILE A 150 -8.49 -13.81 18.91
C ILE A 150 -8.15 -13.45 17.47
N LYS A 151 -7.72 -12.21 17.25
CA LYS A 151 -7.23 -11.70 15.99
C LYS A 151 -5.75 -11.40 16.13
N LYS A 152 -4.95 -11.95 15.22
CA LYS A 152 -3.53 -11.63 15.13
C LYS A 152 -3.36 -10.40 14.23
N THR A 153 -3.07 -9.25 14.83
CA THR A 153 -2.85 -7.97 14.15
C THR A 153 -1.35 -7.67 14.14
N LEU A 154 -0.80 -7.16 13.04
CA LEU A 154 0.60 -6.72 13.00
C LEU A 154 0.80 -5.68 14.10
N MET A 155 1.69 -5.96 15.05
CA MET A 155 1.91 -5.08 16.20
C MET A 155 2.35 -3.73 15.65
N GLU A 156 1.53 -2.70 15.79
CA GLU A 156 1.95 -1.35 15.46
C GLU A 156 2.99 -0.96 16.52
N TYR A 157 4.27 -1.25 16.24
CA TYR A 157 5.39 -0.84 17.08
C TYR A 157 5.40 0.69 17.18
N HIS A 158 4.79 1.23 18.23
CA HIS A 158 4.99 2.60 18.68
C HIS A 158 6.42 2.82 19.26
N CYS A 159 7.23 1.77 19.38
CA CYS A 159 8.46 1.75 20.17
C CYS A 159 9.80 1.90 19.41
N LEU A 160 9.82 2.25 18.11
CA LEU A 160 11.08 2.56 17.39
C LEU A 160 11.34 4.06 17.14
N GLY A 161 10.59 4.94 17.82
CA GLY A 161 10.87 6.39 17.78
C GLY A 161 12.21 6.81 18.41
N ALA A 162 12.86 5.92 19.18
CA ALA A 162 14.09 6.23 19.91
C ALA A 162 15.39 5.80 19.21
N ALA A 163 15.32 4.95 18.16
CA ALA A 163 16.52 4.32 17.58
C ALA A 163 16.78 4.71 16.11
N GLY A 164 16.04 5.65 15.53
CA GLY A 164 16.22 6.06 14.12
C GLY A 164 15.90 4.98 13.09
N VAL A 165 15.37 3.82 13.52
CA VAL A 165 14.86 2.77 12.62
C VAL A 165 13.43 3.15 12.22
N PRO A 166 13.13 3.35 10.92
CA PRO A 166 11.78 3.67 10.50
C PRO A 166 10.81 2.57 10.95
N THR A 167 9.79 2.92 11.73
CA THR A 167 8.67 2.02 12.07
C THR A 167 8.08 1.43 10.79
N TRP A 168 7.51 0.22 10.83
CA TRP A 168 6.81 -0.37 9.67
C TRP A 168 5.71 0.55 9.12
N SER A 169 5.01 1.26 10.01
CA SER A 169 4.11 2.36 9.67
C SER A 169 4.82 3.45 8.85
N SER A 170 6.01 3.88 9.24
CA SER A 170 6.84 4.84 8.51
C SER A 170 7.51 4.27 7.25
N VAL A 171 7.79 2.97 7.14
CA VAL A 171 8.21 2.38 5.86
C VAL A 171 7.05 2.46 4.86
N PHE A 172 5.83 2.15 5.30
CA PHE A 172 4.64 2.27 4.44
C PHE A 172 4.19 3.72 4.24
N THR A 173 4.28 4.61 5.23
CA THR A 173 3.89 6.04 5.14
C THR A 173 5.00 6.95 4.62
N ASN A 174 6.28 6.57 4.71
CA ASN A 174 7.39 7.26 4.04
C ASN A 174 7.59 6.77 2.61
N ASN A 175 7.32 5.48 2.31
CA ASN A 175 7.17 5.02 0.92
C ASN A 175 5.82 5.41 0.29
N THR A 176 4.80 5.78 1.07
CA THR A 176 3.58 6.43 0.52
C THR A 176 3.53 7.94 0.64
N THR A 177 4.36 8.64 1.44
CA THR A 177 4.64 10.08 1.23
C THR A 177 5.65 10.29 0.10
N LEU A 178 6.28 9.21 -0.36
CA LEU A 178 6.86 9.11 -1.69
C LEU A 178 5.80 8.96 -2.80
N LEU A 179 4.53 8.69 -2.49
CA LEU A 179 3.43 8.62 -3.46
C LEU A 179 2.31 9.65 -3.21
N SER A 180 2.29 10.36 -2.07
CA SER A 180 1.29 11.40 -1.81
C SER A 180 1.56 12.64 -2.66
N GLY A 181 0.71 12.84 -3.65
CA GLY A 181 0.73 13.92 -4.63
C GLY A 181 0.78 15.31 -4.00
N THR A 182 1.97 15.90 -4.03
CA THR A 182 2.27 17.32 -4.30
C THR A 182 3.79 17.57 -4.29
N ARG A 183 4.59 16.59 -3.82
CA ARG A 183 6.07 16.59 -3.94
C ARG A 183 6.64 15.53 -4.90
N LEU A 184 5.79 14.83 -5.65
CA LEU A 184 6.15 13.68 -6.49
C LEU A 184 7.01 14.07 -7.72
N ALA A 185 6.76 15.21 -8.36
CA ALA A 185 7.54 15.63 -9.54
C ALA A 185 9.00 15.97 -9.20
N LEU A 186 9.29 16.40 -7.96
CA LEU A 186 10.64 16.82 -7.53
C LEU A 186 11.44 15.72 -6.83
N LYS A 187 10.79 14.70 -6.27
CA LYS A 187 11.47 13.62 -5.51
C LYS A 187 11.67 12.33 -6.31
N TRP A 188 11.02 12.20 -7.47
CA TRP A 188 11.04 11.00 -8.32
C TRP A 188 11.44 11.23 -9.78
N GLY A 189 11.84 12.45 -10.17
CA GLY A 189 12.26 12.74 -11.54
C GLY A 189 11.20 12.38 -12.60
N MET A 190 9.93 12.29 -12.19
CA MET A 190 8.82 11.94 -13.09
C MET A 190 8.56 13.12 -14.04
N PRO A 191 8.38 12.87 -15.34
CA PRO A 191 8.06 13.92 -16.30
C PRO A 191 6.73 14.60 -15.93
N LYS A 192 6.67 15.93 -16.12
CA LYS A 192 5.51 16.78 -15.82
C LYS A 192 4.33 16.50 -16.75
#